data_AF-A0A2G4JCI7-F1
#
_entry.id   AF-A0A2G4JCI7-F1
#
_cell.length_a   1.000
_cell.length_b   1.000
_cell.length_c   1.000
_cell.angle_alpha   90.00
_cell.angle_beta   90.00
_cell.angle_gamma   90.00
#
_symmetry.space_group_name_H-M   'P 1'
#
loop_
_entity.id
_entity.type
_entity.pdbx_description
1 polymer ?
#
loop_
_entity_poly.entity_id
_entity_poly.type
_entity_poly.pdbx_seq_one_letter_code
_entity_poly.pdbx_strand_id
1 'polypeptide(L)'
;MKIKVSCIDKYEAQKLSSLLFIKDTSETFITLILNVIDNEIIVALKDKSAHSIVLKDKSNVDVFIDFIQSVLDKKHKIVFTEICEHDIEIVKA
;
A
#
# COMPACT_ATOMS: atom_id res chain seq x y z
N MET A 1 1.24 -3.48 14.32
CA MET A 1 -0.04 -2.78 14.04
C MET A 1 -0.70 -3.40 12.82
N LYS A 2 -2.01 -3.63 12.85
CA LYS A 2 -2.80 -4.17 11.73
C LYS A 2 -3.76 -3.08 11.23
N ILE A 3 -3.89 -2.94 9.91
CA ILE A 3 -4.92 -2.13 9.26
C ILE A 3 -5.65 -2.94 8.20
N LYS A 4 -6.81 -2.43 7.78
CA LYS A 4 -7.56 -2.90 6.62
C LYS A 4 -7.82 -1.71 5.70
N VAL A 5 -7.54 -1.88 4.41
CA VAL A 5 -7.76 -0.85 3.37
C VAL A 5 -8.64 -1.45 2.29
N SER A 6 -9.70 -0.73 1.92
CA SER A 6 -10.56 -1.07 0.79
C SER A 6 -10.11 -0.34 -0.47
N CYS A 7 -9.91 -1.08 -1.55
CA CYS A 7 -9.67 -0.57 -2.89
C CYS A 7 -10.98 -0.37 -3.66
N ILE A 8 -10.95 0.36 -4.78
CA ILE A 8 -12.15 0.57 -5.61
C ILE A 8 -12.69 -0.76 -6.17
N ASP A 9 -11.80 -1.70 -6.44
CA ASP A 9 -12.13 -3.04 -6.91
C ASP A 9 -11.04 -4.06 -6.52
N LYS A 10 -11.28 -5.32 -6.90
CA LYS A 10 -10.36 -6.43 -6.68
C LYS A 10 -9.02 -6.27 -7.40
N TYR A 11 -9.02 -5.65 -8.58
CA TYR A 11 -7.80 -5.49 -9.37
C TYR A 11 -6.84 -4.52 -8.70
N GLU A 12 -7.35 -3.37 -8.23
CA GLU A 12 -6.57 -2.40 -7.47
C GLU A 12 -6.07 -2.98 -6.13
N ALA A 13 -6.86 -3.85 -5.48
CA ALA A 13 -6.39 -4.57 -4.29
C ALA A 13 -5.21 -5.51 -4.60
N GLN A 14 -5.29 -6.27 -5.69
CA GLN A 14 -4.20 -7.15 -6.14
C GLN A 14 -2.95 -6.35 -6.52
N LYS A 15 -3.12 -5.25 -7.24
CA LYS A 15 -2.04 -4.33 -7.61
C LYS A 15 -1.32 -3.81 -6.37
N LEU A 16 -2.04 -3.22 -5.41
CA LEU A 16 -1.44 -2.67 -4.19
C LEU A 16 -0.71 -3.76 -3.38
N SER A 17 -1.30 -4.94 -3.19
CA SER A 17 -0.64 -6.04 -2.48
C SER A 17 0.67 -6.46 -3.14
N SER A 18 0.72 -6.46 -4.47
CA SER A 18 1.93 -6.81 -5.24
C SER A 18 3.06 -5.80 -5.05
N LEU A 19 2.71 -4.53 -4.79
CA LEU A 19 3.67 -3.44 -4.55
C LEU A 19 4.15 -3.38 -3.09
N LEU A 20 3.34 -3.85 -2.15
CA LEU A 20 3.64 -3.81 -0.72
C LEU A 20 4.63 -4.89 -0.26
N PHE A 21 4.59 -6.07 -0.89
CA PHE A 21 5.32 -7.22 -0.38
C PHE A 21 5.88 -8.11 -1.50
N ILE A 22 7.20 -8.14 -1.63
CA ILE A 22 7.90 -9.16 -2.44
C ILE A 22 8.23 -10.33 -1.52
N LYS A 23 7.55 -11.47 -1.74
CA LYS A 23 7.67 -12.70 -0.93
C LYS A 23 9.11 -13.16 -0.71
N ASP A 24 10.01 -12.92 -1.65
CA ASP A 24 11.40 -13.39 -1.59
C ASP A 24 12.37 -12.48 -0.82
N THR A 25 12.01 -11.21 -0.59
CA THR A 25 12.93 -10.24 0.05
C THR A 25 12.41 -9.68 1.36
N SER A 26 11.13 -9.87 1.68
CA SER A 26 10.46 -9.22 2.83
C SER A 26 10.59 -7.70 2.82
N GLU A 27 10.87 -7.10 1.66
CA GLU A 27 10.99 -5.66 1.50
C GLU A 27 9.80 -5.11 0.73
N THR A 28 9.33 -3.94 1.17
CA THR A 28 8.35 -3.15 0.43
C THR A 28 8.98 -2.62 -0.85
N PHE A 29 8.25 -2.72 -1.97
CA PHE A 29 8.71 -2.26 -3.28
C PHE A 29 8.44 -0.77 -3.50
N ILE A 30 7.45 -0.23 -2.78
CA ILE A 30 7.17 1.21 -2.69
C ILE A 30 8.32 1.91 -1.95
N THR A 31 8.76 3.04 -2.50
CA THR A 31 9.84 3.88 -1.96
C THR A 31 9.36 5.24 -1.48
N LEU A 32 8.33 5.80 -2.11
CA LEU A 32 7.81 7.14 -1.82
C LEU A 32 6.36 7.27 -2.31
N ILE A 33 5.57 8.09 -1.63
CA ILE A 33 4.30 8.62 -2.15
C ILE A 33 4.60 9.90 -2.92
N LEU A 34 4.31 9.91 -4.22
CA LEU A 34 4.56 11.05 -5.11
C LEU A 34 3.43 12.08 -5.06
N ASN A 35 2.17 11.61 -5.00
CA ASN A 35 1.00 12.49 -4.96
C ASN A 35 -0.23 11.73 -4.44
N VAL A 36 -1.25 12.49 -4.06
CA VAL A 36 -2.58 12.01 -3.67
C VAL A 36 -3.63 12.87 -4.35
N ILE A 37 -4.54 12.24 -5.09
CA ILE A 37 -5.60 12.92 -5.84
C ILE A 37 -6.92 12.25 -5.47
N ASP A 38 -7.72 12.91 -4.63
CA ASP A 38 -8.96 12.35 -4.07
C ASP A 38 -8.75 10.99 -3.38
N ASN A 39 -9.26 9.90 -3.96
CA ASN A 39 -9.10 8.52 -3.49
C ASN A 39 -7.95 7.76 -4.18
N GLU A 40 -7.15 8.43 -5.02
CA GLU A 40 -6.02 7.85 -5.76
C GLU A 40 -4.67 8.23 -5.13
N ILE A 41 -3.76 7.26 -5.02
CA ILE A 41 -2.41 7.44 -4.51
C ILE A 41 -1.42 7.12 -5.63
N ILE A 42 -0.47 8.02 -5.87
CA ILE A 42 0.63 7.79 -6.81
C ILE A 42 1.89 7.45 -6.01
N VAL A 43 2.49 6.30 -6.29
CA VAL A 43 3.68 5.80 -5.58
C VAL A 43 4.86 5.56 -6.52
N ALA A 44 6.06 5.82 -6.04
CA ALA A 44 7.31 5.47 -6.71
C ALA A 44 7.81 4.10 -6.22
N LEU A 45 8.30 3.28 -7.15
CA LEU A 45 8.85 1.96 -6.85
C LEU A 45 10.38 1.94 -6.93
N LYS A 46 11.01 0.87 -6.46
CA LYS A 46 12.48 0.72 -6.48
C LYS A 46 13.10 0.75 -7.87
N ASP A 47 12.35 0.32 -8.89
CA ASP A 47 12.76 0.37 -10.30
C ASP A 47 12.59 1.76 -10.93
N LYS A 48 12.22 2.78 -10.14
CA LYS A 48 11.96 4.17 -10.54
C LYS A 48 10.70 4.37 -11.38
N SER A 49 9.87 3.34 -11.56
CA SER A 49 8.54 3.51 -12.13
C SER A 49 7.59 4.19 -11.13
N ALA A 50 6.50 4.75 -11.65
CA ALA A 50 5.42 5.33 -10.86
C ALA A 50 4.12 4.59 -11.18
N HIS A 51 3.35 4.25 -10.14
CA HIS A 51 2.09 3.55 -10.26
C HIS A 51 1.01 4.29 -9.48
N SER A 52 -0.19 4.36 -10.03
CA SER A 52 -1.38 4.77 -9.30
C SER A 52 -2.02 3.60 -8.56
N ILE A 53 -2.71 3.89 -7.46
CA ILE A 53 -3.61 2.95 -6.78
C ILE A 53 -4.88 3.70 -6.43
N VAL A 54 -6.04 3.18 -6.85
CA VAL A 54 -7.33 3.80 -6.53
C VAL A 54 -7.99 3.07 -5.37
N LEU A 55 -8.13 3.79 -4.25
CA LEU A 55 -8.78 3.29 -3.05
C LEU A 55 -10.29 3.55 -3.09
N LYS A 56 -11.03 2.93 -2.17
CA LYS A 56 -12.49 3.06 -2.12
C LYS A 56 -12.94 4.51 -1.89
N ASP A 57 -12.25 5.21 -1.01
CA ASP A 57 -12.54 6.59 -0.63
C ASP A 57 -11.32 7.24 0.04
N LYS A 58 -11.43 8.54 0.31
CA LYS A 58 -10.37 9.32 0.97
C LYS A 58 -10.03 8.81 2.38
N SER A 59 -10.98 8.25 3.13
CA SER A 59 -10.68 7.71 4.47
C SER A 59 -9.72 6.52 4.37
N ASN A 60 -9.84 5.70 3.34
CA ASN A 60 -8.91 4.59 3.08
C ASN A 60 -7.53 5.10 2.66
N VAL A 61 -7.47 6.21 1.92
CA VAL A 61 -6.21 6.92 1.61
C VAL A 61 -5.51 7.38 2.87
N ASP A 62 -6.21 8.08 3.75
CA ASP A 62 -5.62 8.63 4.98
C ASP A 62 -5.07 7.51 5.88
N VAL A 63 -5.84 6.41 6.05
CA VAL A 63 -5.41 5.23 6.82
C VAL A 63 -4.17 4.58 6.21
N PHE A 64 -4.12 4.43 4.89
CA PHE A 64 -2.98 3.81 4.23
C PHE A 64 -1.72 4.68 4.31
N ILE A 65 -1.85 6.00 4.10
CA ILE A 65 -0.71 6.94 4.15
C ILE A 65 -0.08 6.95 5.54
N ASP A 66 -0.90 7.09 6.59
CA ASP A 66 -0.40 7.06 7.97
C ASP A 66 0.35 5.75 8.27
N PHE A 67 -0.20 4.62 7.80
CA PHE A 67 0.42 3.34 7.99
C PHE A 67 1.76 3.21 7.26
N ILE A 68 1.78 3.50 5.95
CA ILE A 68 2.93 3.24 5.07
C ILE A 68 4.08 4.22 5.34
N GLN A 69 3.80 5.45 5.78
CA GLN A 69 4.85 6.44 6.05
C GLN A 69 5.89 5.91 7.05
N SER A 70 5.44 5.24 8.11
CA SER A 70 6.36 4.65 9.10
C SER A 70 7.18 3.48 8.56
N VAL A 71 6.71 2.81 7.52
CA VAL A 71 7.44 1.74 6.81
C VAL A 71 8.49 2.35 5.89
N LEU A 72 8.13 3.43 5.16
CA LEU A 72 9.05 4.18 4.30
C LEU A 72 10.18 4.86 5.11
N ASP A 73 9.85 5.37 6.29
CA ASP A 73 10.80 5.89 7.28
C ASP A 73 11.69 4.80 7.91
N LYS A 74 11.49 3.53 7.55
CA LYS A 74 12.20 2.35 8.09
C LYS A 74 12.03 2.15 9.61
N LYS A 75 11.00 2.74 10.21
CA LYS A 75 10.66 2.56 11.63
C LYS A 75 9.98 1.22 11.89
N HIS A 76 9.23 0.73 10.90
CA HIS A 76 8.55 -0.57 10.92
C HIS A 76 8.78 -1.31 9.60
N LYS A 77 8.48 -2.60 9.60
CA LYS A 77 8.48 -3.44 8.39
C LYS A 77 7.12 -4.12 8.22
N ILE A 78 6.67 -4.25 6.97
CA ILE A 78 5.49 -5.06 6.67
C ILE A 78 5.86 -6.53 6.86
N VAL A 79 5.07 -7.24 7.66
CA VAL A 79 5.29 -8.65 8.00
C VAL A 79 4.19 -9.57 7.45
N PHE A 80 3.05 -9.01 7.05
CA PHE A 80 1.94 -9.78 6.51
C PHE A 80 1.03 -8.92 5.63
N THR A 81 0.53 -9.52 4.56
CA THR A 81 -0.49 -8.96 3.66
C THR A 81 -1.44 -10.06 3.22
N GLU A 82 -2.75 -9.80 3.27
CA GLU A 82 -3.78 -10.72 2.78
C GLU A 82 -4.84 -9.95 1.99
N ILE A 83 -5.24 -10.50 0.83
CA ILE A 83 -6.26 -9.92 -0.04
C ILE A 83 -7.57 -10.68 0.16
N CYS A 84 -8.66 -9.94 0.37
CA CYS A 84 -10.01 -10.47 0.37
C CYS A 84 -10.89 -9.62 -0.54
N GLU A 85 -11.12 -10.09 -1.78
CA GLU A 85 -11.79 -9.33 -2.84
C GLU A 85 -11.14 -7.95 -3.07
N HIS A 86 -11.83 -6.85 -2.76
CA HIS A 86 -11.33 -5.48 -2.89
C HIS A 86 -10.65 -4.96 -1.62
N ASP A 87 -10.58 -5.77 -0.56
CA ASP A 87 -9.94 -5.40 0.69
C ASP A 87 -8.53 -5.99 0.80
N ILE A 88 -7.65 -5.26 1.48
CA ILE A 88 -6.32 -5.74 1.87
C ILE A 88 -6.15 -5.55 3.37
N GLU A 89 -5.75 -6.62 4.05
CA GLU A 89 -5.26 -6.56 5.41
C GLU A 89 -3.73 -6.49 5.40
N ILE A 90 -3.16 -5.56 6.17
CA ILE A 90 -1.71 -5.29 6.20
C ILE A 90 -1.26 -5.22 7.65
N VAL A 91 -0.18 -5.91 7.98
CA VAL A 91 0.43 -5.88 9.32
C VAL A 91 1.87 -5.42 9.23
N LYS A 92 2.24 -4.45 10.10
CA LYS A 92 3.63 -4.03 10.32
C LYS A 92 4.11 -4.34 11.75
N ALA A 93 5.40 -4.61 11.88
CA ALA A 93 6.12 -4.81 13.13
C ALA A 93 7.35 -3.91 13.23
#